data_AF-A0AAN9G2U0-F1
#
_entry.id   AF-A0AAN9G2U0-F1
#
_cell.length_a   1.000
_cell.length_b   1.000
_cell.length_c   1.000
_cell.angle_alpha   90.00
_cell.angle_beta   90.00
_cell.angle_gamma   90.00
#
_symmetry.space_group_name_H-M   'P 1'
#
loop_
_entity.id
_entity.type
_entity.pdbx_description
1 polymer ?
#
loop_
_entity_poly.entity_id
_entity_poly.type
_entity_poly.pdbx_seq_one_letter_code
_entity_poly.pdbx_strand_id
1 'polypeptide(L)'
;MEKFQGVEDTALFINKGITWWKILNVRSAFKDARLRDELQAVIRDPADGRLDTILEFGDMALQMADRQGKRQKQLTKDTSQAINHTCNGVVALCRELLQTCYHAYVMLGLFSTDPLEKQFSKLRQGSGGTYVINVYF
;
A
#
# COMPACT_ATOMS: atom_id res chain seq x y z
N MET A 1 6.83 20.50 10.26
CA MET A 1 5.78 19.92 9.40
C MET A 1 4.58 20.83 9.50
N GLU A 2 4.18 21.43 8.39
CA GLU A 2 2.88 22.11 8.32
C GLU A 2 1.81 21.10 8.69
N LYS A 3 1.05 21.40 9.73
CA LYS A 3 -0.11 20.59 10.09
C LYS A 3 -1.10 20.78 8.95
N PHE A 4 -1.55 19.70 8.32
CA PHE A 4 -2.64 19.78 7.35
C PHE A 4 -3.84 20.49 8.00
N GLN A 5 -4.09 21.73 7.63
CA GLN A 5 -5.03 22.62 8.29
C GLN A 5 -5.87 23.34 7.25
N GLY A 6 -7.14 22.93 7.18
CA GLY A 6 -8.10 23.49 6.22
C GLY A 6 -8.44 22.50 5.12
N VAL A 7 -9.27 22.96 4.19
CA VAL A 7 -9.84 22.12 3.12
C VAL A 7 -8.77 21.73 2.09
N GLU A 8 -7.91 22.68 1.71
CA GLU A 8 -6.86 22.48 0.69
C GLU A 8 -5.84 21.42 1.14
N ASP A 9 -5.33 21.55 2.35
CA ASP A 9 -4.41 20.60 2.96
C ASP A 9 -5.02 19.20 3.13
N THR A 10 -6.31 19.13 3.44
CA THR A 10 -7.02 17.86 3.54
C THR A 10 -7.13 17.20 2.16
N ALA A 11 -7.47 17.97 1.12
CA ALA A 11 -7.52 17.48 -0.24
C ALA A 11 -6.14 17.00 -0.71
N LEU A 12 -5.07 17.74 -0.37
CA LEU A 12 -3.69 17.35 -0.67
C LEU A 12 -3.32 16.01 -0.01
N PHE A 13 -3.63 15.84 1.27
CA PHE A 13 -3.38 14.59 2.00
C PHE A 13 -4.15 13.42 1.38
N ILE A 14 -5.45 13.59 1.08
CA ILE A 14 -6.27 12.57 0.44
C ILE A 14 -5.69 12.19 -0.92
N ASN A 15 -5.29 13.17 -1.73
CA ASN A 15 -4.70 12.92 -3.04
C ASN A 15 -3.38 12.13 -2.93
N LYS A 16 -2.53 12.44 -1.94
CA LYS A 16 -1.32 11.64 -1.67
C LYS A 16 -1.67 10.18 -1.36
N GLY A 17 -2.67 9.95 -0.52
CA GLY A 17 -3.16 8.60 -0.19
C GLY A 17 -3.74 7.86 -1.40
N ILE A 18 -4.52 8.55 -2.23
CA ILE A 18 -5.10 7.97 -3.46
C ILE A 18 -4.00 7.59 -4.45
N THR A 19 -3.03 8.47 -4.69
CA THR A 19 -1.90 8.21 -5.59
C THR A 19 -1.07 7.02 -5.11
N TRP A 20 -0.68 7.02 -3.84
CA TRP A 20 0.01 5.89 -3.20
C TRP A 20 -0.76 4.57 -3.38
N TRP A 21 -2.07 4.58 -3.11
CA TRP A 21 -2.90 3.39 -3.23
C TRP A 21 -3.07 2.90 -4.68
N LYS A 22 -3.21 3.82 -5.64
CA LYS A 22 -3.33 3.49 -7.07
C LYS A 22 -2.11 2.68 -7.55
N ILE A 23 -0.91 3.13 -7.17
CA ILE A 23 0.36 2.49 -7.54
C ILE A 23 0.50 1.12 -6.85
N LEU A 24 0.25 1.05 -5.54
CA LEU A 24 0.41 -0.21 -4.80
C LEU A 24 -0.62 -1.27 -5.17
N ASN A 25 -1.84 -0.90 -5.55
CA ASN A 25 -2.93 -1.85 -5.77
C ASN A 25 -3.01 -2.35 -7.23
N VAL A 26 -1.89 -2.42 -7.94
CA VAL A 26 -1.81 -2.95 -9.32
C VAL A 26 -1.72 -4.47 -9.29
N ARG A 27 -2.76 -5.16 -9.78
CA ARG A 27 -2.89 -6.62 -9.79
C ARG A 27 -3.04 -7.24 -11.18
N SER A 28 -2.98 -6.42 -12.23
CA SER A 28 -3.11 -6.86 -13.61
C SER A 28 -2.21 -6.02 -14.50
N ALA A 29 -1.60 -6.66 -15.50
CA ALA A 29 -0.69 -6.02 -16.44
C ALA A 29 -1.34 -4.95 -17.32
N PHE A 30 -2.68 -4.91 -17.40
CA PHE A 30 -3.44 -4.02 -18.30
C PHE A 30 -4.39 -3.09 -17.53
N LYS A 31 -4.18 -2.93 -16.21
CA LYS A 31 -5.07 -2.16 -15.34
C LYS A 31 -5.10 -0.68 -15.75
N ASP A 32 -3.94 -0.13 -16.06
CA ASP A 32 -3.72 1.21 -16.63
C ASP A 32 -4.47 1.42 -17.94
N ALA A 33 -4.33 0.51 -18.90
CA ALA A 33 -4.99 0.64 -20.20
C ALA A 33 -6.51 0.61 -20.05
N ARG A 34 -7.03 -0.28 -19.20
CA ARG A 34 -8.47 -0.40 -18.92
C ARG A 34 -9.04 0.84 -18.23
N LEU A 35 -8.30 1.42 -17.28
CA LEU A 35 -8.75 2.56 -16.48
C LEU A 35 -8.31 3.92 -17.04
N ARG A 36 -7.47 3.92 -18.08
CA ARG A 36 -6.81 5.11 -18.65
C ARG A 36 -6.05 5.90 -17.59
N ASP A 37 -5.28 5.20 -16.77
CA ASP A 37 -4.56 5.78 -15.62
C ASP A 37 -3.15 5.18 -15.50
N GLU A 38 -2.14 5.94 -15.92
CA GLU A 38 -0.74 5.51 -15.94
C GLU A 38 -0.17 5.21 -14.54
N LEU A 39 -0.71 5.82 -13.48
CA LEU A 39 -0.32 5.49 -12.10
C LEU A 39 -0.58 4.03 -11.77
N GLN A 40 -1.49 3.38 -12.49
CA GLN A 40 -1.91 2.00 -12.28
C GLN A 40 -1.24 1.01 -13.25
N ALA A 41 -0.18 1.42 -13.96
CA ALA A 41 0.61 0.53 -14.80
C ALA A 41 1.50 -0.36 -13.94
N VAL A 42 1.97 -1.48 -14.49
CA VAL A 42 3.01 -2.29 -13.84
C VAL A 42 4.33 -1.53 -13.76
N ILE A 43 5.16 -1.84 -12.77
CA ILE A 43 6.51 -1.27 -12.68
C ILE A 43 7.43 -2.09 -13.59
N ARG A 44 8.13 -1.43 -14.52
CA ARG A 44 9.08 -2.07 -15.44
C ARG A 44 10.51 -1.63 -15.22
N ASP A 45 10.68 -0.42 -14.70
CA ASP A 45 11.96 0.21 -14.47
C ASP A 45 12.22 0.31 -12.95
N PRO A 46 13.37 -0.18 -12.43
CA PRO A 46 13.73 0.01 -11.03
C PRO A 46 13.91 1.49 -10.63
N ALA A 47 14.08 2.40 -11.59
CA ALA A 47 14.16 3.85 -11.41
C ALA A 47 12.81 4.57 -11.67
N ASP A 48 11.69 3.83 -11.75
CA ASP A 48 10.37 4.41 -11.94
C ASP A 48 10.01 5.37 -10.77
N GLY A 49 9.72 6.64 -11.08
CA GLY A 49 9.42 7.68 -10.09
C GLY A 49 8.17 7.41 -9.23
N ARG A 50 7.32 6.46 -9.64
CA ARG A 50 6.22 5.97 -8.79
C ARG A 50 6.72 5.24 -7.55
N LEU A 51 7.91 4.64 -7.60
CA LEU A 51 8.56 4.06 -6.42
C LEU A 51 8.99 5.13 -5.42
N ASP A 52 9.49 6.27 -5.91
CA ASP A 52 9.85 7.40 -5.04
C ASP A 52 8.60 8.01 -4.39
N THR A 53 7.48 8.08 -5.13
CA THR A 53 6.17 8.48 -4.56
C THR A 53 5.74 7.57 -3.40
N ILE A 54 6.03 6.27 -3.47
CA ILE A 54 5.75 5.32 -2.38
C ILE A 54 6.65 5.61 -1.16
N LEU A 55 7.95 5.87 -1.38
CA LEU A 55 8.89 6.21 -0.31
C LEU A 55 8.50 7.52 0.39
N GLU A 56 8.17 8.56 -0.38
CA GLU A 56 7.70 9.84 0.14
C GLU A 56 6.46 9.70 1.03
N PHE A 57 5.52 8.83 0.65
CA PHE A 57 4.34 8.55 1.47
C PHE A 57 4.72 7.86 2.79
N GLY A 58 5.67 6.92 2.74
CA GLY A 58 6.24 6.28 3.92
C GLY A 58 6.92 7.26 4.86
N ASP A 59 7.68 8.21 4.33
CA ASP A 59 8.35 9.25 5.13
C ASP A 59 7.35 10.24 5.73
N MET A 60 6.33 10.65 4.95
CA MET A 60 5.22 11.44 5.46
C MET A 60 4.53 10.74 6.64
N ALA A 61 4.29 9.42 6.56
CA ALA A 61 3.68 8.67 7.65
C ALA A 61 4.52 8.72 8.94
N LEU A 62 5.86 8.62 8.86
CA LEU A 62 6.75 8.80 10.02
C LEU A 62 6.69 10.22 10.57
N GLN A 63 6.60 11.23 9.71
CA GLN A 63 6.48 12.62 10.16
C GLN A 63 5.16 12.86 10.91
N MET A 64 4.11 12.12 10.57
CA MET A 64 2.81 12.11 11.24
C MET A 64 2.76 11.27 12.53
N ALA A 65 3.83 10.57 12.90
CA ALA A 65 3.90 9.82 14.14
C ALA A 65 3.66 10.74 15.35
N ASP A 66 2.85 10.25 16.30
CA ASP A 66 2.50 10.98 17.52
C ASP A 66 3.74 11.54 18.24
N ARG A 67 3.79 12.87 18.35
CA ARG A 67 4.75 13.61 19.15
C ARG A 67 4.01 14.15 20.36
N GLN A 68 3.78 13.27 21.34
CA GLN A 68 3.26 13.55 22.69
C GLN A 68 2.17 14.65 22.72
N GLY A 69 0.91 14.26 22.47
CA GLY A 69 -0.23 15.18 22.60
C GLY A 69 -1.60 14.52 22.47
N LYS A 70 -2.68 15.33 22.51
CA LYS A 70 -4.02 14.86 22.14
C LYS A 70 -4.02 14.48 20.65
N ARG A 71 -4.41 13.24 20.35
CA ARG A 71 -4.41 12.59 19.02
C ARG A 71 -5.33 13.29 18.01
N GLN A 72 -4.95 14.48 17.56
CA GLN A 72 -5.57 15.17 16.45
C GLN A 72 -4.60 15.18 15.27
N LYS A 73 -5.03 14.60 14.14
CA LYS A 73 -4.29 14.60 12.86
C LYS A 73 -2.92 13.90 12.93
N GLN A 74 -2.82 12.84 13.73
CA GLN A 74 -1.59 12.06 13.93
C GLN A 74 -1.85 10.57 13.79
N LEU A 75 -0.84 9.84 13.33
CA LEU A 75 -0.82 8.37 13.33
C LEU A 75 -0.25 7.87 14.66
N THR A 76 -0.65 6.67 15.08
CA THR A 76 0.09 6.01 16.17
C THR A 76 1.50 5.72 15.70
N LYS A 77 2.42 5.62 16.66
CA LYS A 77 3.80 5.20 16.39
C LYS A 77 3.82 3.90 15.58
N ASP A 78 3.09 2.89 16.01
CA ASP A 78 3.05 1.58 15.34
C ASP A 78 2.51 1.68 13.90
N THR A 79 1.43 2.43 13.67
CA THR A 79 0.87 2.60 12.31
C THR A 79 1.83 3.38 11.42
N SER A 80 2.45 4.45 11.92
CA SER A 80 3.42 5.22 11.15
C SER A 80 4.65 4.39 10.75
N GLN A 81 5.17 3.58 11.68
CA GLN A 81 6.30 2.69 11.43
C GLN A 81 5.91 1.57 10.48
N ALA A 82 4.73 0.96 10.65
CA ALA A 82 4.24 -0.07 9.74
C ALA A 82 4.13 0.44 8.30
N ILE A 83 3.51 1.61 8.08
CA ILE A 83 3.39 2.21 6.74
C ILE A 83 4.78 2.45 6.14
N ASN A 84 5.70 3.03 6.90
CA ASN A 84 7.06 3.31 6.42
C ASN A 84 7.83 2.03 6.07
N HIS A 85 7.78 1.02 6.94
CA HIS A 85 8.41 -0.28 6.68
C HIS A 85 7.81 -0.97 5.46
N THR A 86 6.47 -0.94 5.30
CA THR A 86 5.81 -1.48 4.11
C THR A 86 6.26 -0.75 2.84
N CYS A 87 6.31 0.58 2.84
CA CYS A 87 6.75 1.36 1.68
C CYS A 87 8.19 1.03 1.29
N ASN A 88 9.11 1.04 2.26
CA ASN A 88 10.51 0.68 2.03
C ASN A 88 10.67 -0.77 1.55
N GLY A 89 9.99 -1.71 2.20
CA GLY A 89 10.07 -3.14 1.87
C GLY A 89 9.54 -3.44 0.47
N VAL A 90 8.40 -2.87 0.09
CA VAL A 90 7.82 -3.06 -1.25
C VAL A 90 8.72 -2.49 -2.34
N VAL A 91 9.30 -1.30 -2.12
CA VAL A 91 10.20 -0.68 -3.10
C VAL A 91 11.51 -1.48 -3.23
N ALA A 92 12.10 -1.90 -2.11
CA ALA A 92 13.30 -2.73 -2.11
C ALA A 92 13.07 -4.05 -2.85
N LEU A 93 11.96 -4.74 -2.53
CA LEU A 93 11.58 -5.99 -3.21
C LEU A 93 11.32 -5.78 -4.70
N CYS A 94 10.63 -4.70 -5.08
CA CYS A 94 10.39 -4.38 -6.49
C CYS A 94 11.71 -4.17 -7.26
N ARG A 95 12.64 -3.41 -6.70
CA ARG A 95 13.95 -3.17 -7.31
C ARG A 95 14.74 -4.45 -7.46
N GLU A 96 14.78 -5.29 -6.43
CA GLU A 96 15.46 -6.60 -6.45
C GLU A 96 14.89 -7.52 -7.54
N LEU A 97 13.56 -7.60 -7.65
CA LEU A 97 12.90 -8.44 -8.66
C LEU A 97 13.19 -7.97 -10.09
N LEU A 98 13.32 -6.66 -10.32
CA LEU A 98 13.62 -6.10 -11.63
C LEU A 98 15.12 -6.18 -11.98
N GLN A 99 16.00 -5.86 -11.03
CA GLN A 99 17.45 -5.74 -11.26
C GLN A 99 18.18 -7.07 -11.15
N THR A 100 17.87 -7.89 -10.15
CA THR A 100 18.59 -9.13 -9.85
C THR A 100 17.88 -10.36 -10.39
N CYS A 101 16.55 -10.40 -10.28
CA CYS A 101 15.75 -11.54 -10.77
C CYS A 101 15.31 -11.39 -12.24
N TYR A 102 15.60 -10.25 -12.88
CA TYR A 102 15.31 -9.96 -14.28
C TYR A 102 13.83 -10.15 -14.67
N HIS A 103 12.90 -9.89 -13.75
CA HIS A 103 11.48 -9.88 -14.09
C HIS A 103 11.18 -8.73 -15.06
N ALA A 104 10.40 -8.99 -16.11
CA ALA A 104 10.06 -7.98 -17.12
C ALA A 104 9.16 -6.85 -16.56
N TYR A 105 8.45 -7.12 -15.47
CA TYR A 105 7.65 -6.15 -14.72
C TYR A 105 7.26 -6.72 -13.36
N VAL A 106 6.82 -5.84 -12.46
CA VAL A 106 6.30 -6.18 -11.12
C VAL A 106 4.91 -5.58 -10.92
N MET A 107 4.02 -6.40 -10.34
CA MET A 107 2.68 -6.01 -9.89
C MET A 107 2.67 -5.91 -8.36
N LEU A 108 2.80 -4.69 -7.83
CA LEU A 108 2.93 -4.46 -6.38
C LEU A 108 1.73 -4.98 -5.58
N GLY A 109 0.55 -5.02 -6.20
CA GLY A 109 -0.69 -5.45 -5.56
C GLY A 109 -0.75 -6.95 -5.28
N LEU A 110 0.24 -7.73 -5.72
CA LEU A 110 0.40 -9.14 -5.39
C LEU A 110 1.09 -9.38 -4.05
N PHE A 111 1.72 -8.36 -3.45
CA PHE A 111 2.38 -8.47 -2.15
C PHE A 111 1.43 -8.36 -0.94
N SER A 112 0.13 -8.15 -1.18
CA SER A 112 -0.90 -8.04 -0.14
C SER A 112 -1.42 -9.39 0.34
N THR A 113 -2.01 -9.42 1.54
CA THR A 113 -2.68 -10.59 2.12
C THR A 113 -4.09 -10.86 1.60
N ASP A 114 -4.68 -10.00 0.75
CA ASP A 114 -6.04 -10.17 0.23
C ASP A 114 -6.35 -11.56 -0.34
N PRO A 115 -5.47 -12.23 -1.11
CA PRO A 115 -5.77 -13.57 -1.62
C PRO A 115 -5.98 -14.60 -0.50
N LEU A 116 -5.23 -14.46 0.60
CA LEU A 116 -5.36 -15.30 1.79
C LEU A 116 -6.66 -14.99 2.54
N GLU A 117 -6.97 -13.71 2.74
CA GLU A 117 -8.23 -13.27 3.35
C GLU A 117 -9.46 -13.74 2.56
N LYS A 118 -9.35 -13.77 1.23
CA LYS A 118 -10.38 -14.35 0.35
C LYS A 118 -10.56 -15.84 0.60
N GLN A 119 -9.49 -16.61 0.85
CA GLN A 119 -9.64 -18.02 1.21
C GLN A 119 -10.32 -18.18 2.57
N PHE A 120 -9.94 -17.38 3.57
CA PHE A 120 -10.64 -17.40 4.86
C PHE A 120 -12.13 -17.04 4.72
N SER A 121 -12.48 -16.12 3.84
CA SER A 121 -13.89 -15.83 3.53
C SER A 121 -14.62 -17.03 2.94
N LYS A 122 -14.00 -17.77 2.02
CA LYS A 122 -14.60 -18.99 1.45
C LYS A 122 -14.79 -20.06 2.52
N LEU A 123 -13.80 -20.25 3.40
CA LEU A 123 -13.88 -21.21 4.50
C LEU A 123 -15.05 -20.87 5.42
N ARG A 124 -15.19 -19.60 5.85
CA ARG A 124 -16.32 -19.16 6.67
C ARG A 124 -17.66 -19.41 5.99
N GLN A 125 -17.78 -19.07 4.70
CA GLN A 125 -19.00 -19.29 3.93
C GLN A 125 -19.34 -20.79 3.79
N GLY A 126 -18.33 -21.64 3.57
CA GLY A 126 -18.48 -23.10 3.54
C GLY A 126 -18.94 -23.69 4.87
N SER A 127 -18.63 -23.03 5.99
CA SER A 127 -19.08 -23.39 7.34
C SER A 127 -20.37 -22.66 7.77
N GLY A 128 -21.25 -22.31 6.84
CA GLY A 128 -22.53 -21.65 7.15
C GLY A 128 -22.40 -20.20 7.62
N GLY A 129 -21.30 -19.53 7.31
CA GLY A 129 -21.01 -18.18 7.78
C GLY A 129 -20.40 -18.11 9.18
N THR A 130 -19.99 -19.25 9.75
CA THR A 130 -19.39 -19.29 11.08
C THR A 130 -17.99 -18.65 11.06
N TYR A 131 -17.78 -17.64 11.92
CA TYR A 131 -16.49 -16.94 12.01
C TYR A 131 -15.41 -17.75 12.73
N VAL A 132 -15.82 -18.66 13.61
CA VAL A 132 -14.94 -19.56 14.36
C VAL A 132 -15.06 -20.94 13.74
N ILE A 133 -14.02 -21.35 13.03
CA ILE A 133 -13.92 -22.71 12.50
C ILE A 133 -13.03 -23.47 13.48
N ASN A 134 -13.64 -24.36 14.28
CA ASN A 134 -12.88 -25.24 15.15
C ASN A 134 -12.23 -26.34 14.31
N VAL A 135 -10.94 -26.57 14.53
CA VAL A 135 -10.21 -27.70 13.96
C VAL A 135 -9.99 -28.68 15.11
N TYR A 136 -10.89 -29.65 15.27
CA TYR A 136 -10.63 -30.80 16.14
C TYR A 136 -9.81 -31.80 15.34
N PHE A 137 -8.57 -32.06 15.78
CA PHE A 137 -7.74 -33.17 15.30
C PHE A 137 -7.98 -34.41 16.17
#